data_AF-A0A382K371-F1
#
_entry.id   AF-A0A382K371-F1
#
_cell.length_a   1.000
_cell.length_b   1.000
_cell.length_c   1.000
_cell.angle_alpha   90.00
_cell.angle_beta   90.00
_cell.angle_gamma   90.00
#
_symmetry.space_group_name_H-M   'P 1'
#
loop_
_entity.id
_entity.type
_entity.pdbx_description
1 polymer ?
#
loop_
_entity_poly.entity_id
_entity_poly.type
_entity_poly.pdbx_seq_one_letter_code
_entity_poly.pdbx_strand_id
1 'polypeptide(L)'
;MGYIYNHLATLVCAVFAAVLTLLWPMFVDYADAYDVVFLLAVPIMWFLTLICFVSQISQDYVHGGHKPSKKSSKKQVYTADGRITS
;
A
#
# COMPACT_ATOMS: atom_id res chain seq x y z
N MET A 1 14.19 -0.55 -3.83
CA MET A 1 12.76 -0.92 -3.83
C MET A 1 11.84 0.30 -4.12
N GLY A 2 12.04 1.08 -5.19
CA GLY A 2 11.00 1.95 -5.83
C GLY A 2 10.32 3.05 -4.99
N TYR A 3 10.30 4.30 -5.45
CA TYR A 3 9.83 5.53 -4.74
C TYR A 3 8.47 5.48 -3.99
N ILE A 4 7.67 4.43 -4.16
CA ILE A 4 6.40 4.15 -3.46
C ILE A 4 6.51 2.75 -2.80
N TYR A 5 7.42 2.62 -1.85
CA TYR A 5 7.60 1.40 -1.05
C TYR A 5 6.31 1.14 -0.26
N ASN A 6 5.73 -0.06 -0.43
CA ASN A 6 4.67 -0.67 0.40
C ASN A 6 3.33 0.08 0.59
N HIS A 7 3.19 1.34 0.15
CA HIS A 7 2.01 2.16 0.40
C HIS A 7 0.93 2.16 -0.70
N LEU A 8 1.03 1.26 -1.68
CA LEU A 8 0.14 1.26 -2.84
C LEU A 8 -1.34 1.13 -2.47
N ALA A 9 -1.69 0.26 -1.52
CA ALA A 9 -3.10 0.07 -1.14
C ALA A 9 -3.66 1.29 -0.40
N THR A 10 -2.84 2.01 0.37
CA THR A 10 -3.26 3.27 1.01
C THR A 10 -3.43 4.37 -0.02
N LEU A 11 -2.51 4.46 -1.00
CA LEU A 11 -2.60 5.41 -2.09
C LEU A 11 -3.90 5.20 -2.89
N VAL A 12 -4.17 3.96 -3.30
CA VAL A 12 -5.38 3.62 -4.07
C VAL A 12 -6.65 3.92 -3.26
N CYS A 13 -6.70 3.54 -1.97
CA CYS A 13 -7.85 3.85 -1.13
C CYS A 13 -8.04 5.36 -0.92
N ALA A 14 -6.96 6.10 -0.70
CA ALA A 14 -7.00 7.55 -0.51
C ALA A 14 -7.46 8.29 -1.77
N VAL A 15 -6.96 7.89 -2.95
CA VAL A 15 -7.40 8.45 -4.24
C VAL A 15 -8.88 8.17 -4.44
N PHE A 16 -9.34 6.96 -4.18
CA PHE A 16 -10.75 6.61 -4.32
C PHE A 16 -11.65 7.39 -3.33
N ALA A 17 -11.23 7.50 -2.07
CA ALA A 17 -11.93 8.30 -1.06
C ALA A 17 -12.02 9.78 -1.45
N ALA A 18 -10.94 10.34 -2.00
CA ALA A 18 -10.90 11.71 -2.50
C ALA A 18 -11.85 11.90 -3.68
N VAL A 19 -11.87 10.97 -4.65
CA VAL A 19 -12.80 11.01 -5.79
C VAL A 19 -14.24 11.00 -5.30
N LEU A 20 -14.63 10.08 -4.40
CA LEU A 20 -15.99 10.06 -3.85
C LEU A 20 -16.35 11.36 -3.12
N THR A 21 -15.41 11.92 -2.36
CA THR A 21 -15.64 13.17 -1.63
C THR A 21 -15.85 14.36 -2.58
N LEU A 22 -15.08 14.42 -3.68
CA LEU A 22 -15.24 15.47 -4.71
C LEU A 22 -16.48 15.28 -5.57
N LEU A 23 -16.89 14.03 -5.77
CA LEU A 23 -18.04 13.68 -6.59
C LEU A 23 -19.37 13.97 -5.85
N TRP A 24 -19.37 13.89 -4.52
CA TRP A 24 -20.54 14.14 -3.68
C TRP A 24 -21.25 15.48 -3.97
N PRO A 25 -20.60 16.66 -3.92
CA PRO A 25 -21.29 17.94 -4.20
C PRO A 25 -21.86 18.05 -5.62
N MET A 26 -21.41 17.21 -6.57
CA MET A 26 -21.96 17.18 -7.93
C MET A 26 -23.25 16.35 -8.04
N PHE A 27 -23.42 15.34 -7.18
CA PHE A 27 -24.57 14.42 -7.22
C PHE A 27 -25.58 14.61 -6.09
N VAL A 28 -25.25 15.42 -5.06
CA VAL A 28 -26.12 15.65 -3.90
C VAL A 28 -27.49 16.20 -4.29
N ASP A 29 -27.56 17.07 -5.30
CA ASP A 29 -28.82 17.68 -5.76
C ASP A 29 -29.53 16.88 -6.88
N TYR A 30 -28.94 15.79 -7.37
CA TYR A 30 -29.52 15.01 -8.47
C TYR A 30 -30.60 14.04 -8.00
N ALA A 31 -30.38 13.36 -6.86
CA ALA A 31 -31.35 12.48 -6.22
C ALA A 31 -30.98 12.20 -4.76
N ASP A 32 -31.98 12.20 -3.87
CA ASP A 32 -31.80 11.90 -2.44
C ASP A 32 -31.10 10.54 -2.19
N ALA A 33 -31.33 9.56 -3.07
CA ALA A 33 -30.67 8.27 -2.99
C ALA A 33 -29.14 8.36 -3.13
N TYR A 34 -28.62 9.30 -3.92
CA TYR A 34 -27.18 9.50 -4.05
C TYR A 34 -26.60 10.12 -2.78
N ASP A 35 -27.29 11.07 -2.16
CA ASP A 35 -26.83 11.67 -0.91
C ASP A 35 -26.63 10.62 0.19
N VAL A 36 -27.61 9.71 0.37
CA VAL A 36 -27.50 8.60 1.32
C VAL A 36 -26.32 7.67 0.99
N VAL A 37 -26.09 7.37 -0.29
CA VAL A 37 -24.95 6.54 -0.72
C VAL A 37 -23.62 7.22 -0.41
N PHE A 38 -23.46 8.51 -0.72
CA PHE A 38 -22.22 9.24 -0.43
C PHE A 38 -22.00 9.41 1.08
N LEU A 39 -23.06 9.67 1.85
CA LEU A 39 -23.01 9.80 3.30
C LEU A 39 -22.49 8.54 3.99
N LEU A 40 -22.77 7.36 3.43
CA LEU A 40 -22.23 6.09 3.94
C LEU A 40 -20.87 5.74 3.31
N ALA A 41 -20.72 5.90 1.99
CA ALA A 41 -19.54 5.45 1.27
C ALA A 41 -18.29 6.28 1.60
N VAL A 42 -18.42 7.61 1.72
CA VAL A 42 -17.29 8.52 2.00
C VAL A 42 -16.61 8.19 3.34
N PRO A 43 -17.32 8.15 4.49
CA PRO A 43 -16.66 7.82 5.76
C PRO A 43 -16.10 6.40 5.81
N ILE A 44 -16.78 5.42 5.19
CA ILE A 44 -16.28 4.03 5.12
C ILE A 44 -14.96 3.97 4.32
N MET A 45 -14.87 4.68 3.20
CA MET A 45 -13.63 4.70 2.40
C MET A 45 -12.47 5.41 3.10
N TRP A 46 -12.75 6.49 3.83
CA TRP A 46 -11.74 7.13 4.67
C TRP A 46 -11.29 6.23 5.84
N PHE A 47 -12.22 5.49 6.44
CA PHE A 47 -11.89 4.48 7.45
C PHE A 47 -11.00 3.36 6.88
N LEU A 48 -11.35 2.79 5.72
CA LEU A 48 -10.51 1.77 5.06
C LEU A 48 -9.13 2.31 4.69
N THR A 49 -9.04 3.56 4.26
CA THR A 49 -7.76 4.23 3.99
C THR A 49 -6.87 4.26 5.23
N LEU A 50 -7.45 4.60 6.39
CA LEU A 50 -6.74 4.61 7.66
C LEU A 50 -6.27 3.21 8.06
N ILE A 51 -7.13 2.20 7.92
CA ILE A 51 -6.78 0.80 8.22
C ILE A 51 -5.65 0.30 7.29
N CYS A 52 -5.72 0.58 5.99
CA CYS A 52 -4.66 0.25 5.03
C CYS A 52 -3.34 0.93 5.39
N PHE A 53 -3.38 2.17 5.89
CA PHE A 53 -2.20 2.89 6.33
C PHE A 53 -1.55 2.22 7.54
N VAL A 54 -2.34 1.90 8.57
CA VAL A 54 -1.85 1.21 9.77
C VAL A 54 -1.32 -0.20 9.43
N SER A 55 -1.99 -0.93 8.53
CA SER A 55 -1.54 -2.28 8.16
C SER A 55 -0.18 -2.28 7.46
N GLN A 56 0.08 -1.27 6.61
CA GLN A 56 1.36 -1.15 5.90
C GLN A 56 2.49 -0.76 6.85
N ILE A 57 2.22 0.17 7.78
CA ILE A 57 3.13 0.51 8.87
C ILE A 57 3.50 -0.74 9.67
N SER A 58 2.53 -1.59 10.01
CA SER A 58 2.79 -2.84 10.74
C SER A 58 3.72 -3.79 9.97
N GLN A 59 3.51 -3.93 8.65
CA GLN A 59 4.41 -4.74 7.83
C GLN A 59 5.82 -4.16 7.76
N ASP A 60 5.94 -2.84 7.63
CA ASP A 60 7.24 -2.16 7.63
C ASP A 60 8.00 -2.34 8.95
N TYR A 61 7.30 -2.31 10.10
CA TYR A 61 7.90 -2.59 11.41
C TYR A 61 8.35 -4.05 11.58
N VAL A 62 7.52 -5.01 11.18
CA VAL A 62 7.83 -6.44 11.33
C VAL A 62 8.91 -6.89 10.34
N HIS A 63 8.94 -6.32 9.13
CA HIS A 63 9.92 -6.66 8.11
C HIS A 63 11.21 -5.82 8.21
N GLY A 64 11.19 -4.67 8.90
CA GLY A 64 12.38 -3.87 9.19
C GLY A 64 13.28 -4.45 10.30
N GLY A 65 12.73 -5.31 11.16
CA GLY A 65 13.47 -6.00 12.23
C GLY A 65 14.29 -7.20 11.75
N HIS A 66 13.92 -7.80 10.62
CA HIS A 66 14.73 -8.81 9.96
C HIS A 66 15.59 -8.15 8.90
N LYS A 67 16.88 -7.95 9.22
CA LYS A 67 17.91 -7.93 8.16
C LYS A 67 17.57 -9.08 7.21
N PRO A 68 17.41 -8.89 5.90
CA PRO A 68 17.54 -10.00 4.99
C PRO A 68 18.98 -10.48 5.21
N SER A 69 19.13 -11.61 5.91
CA SER A 69 20.39 -12.33 5.92
C SER A 69 20.71 -12.60 4.45
N LYS A 70 21.71 -11.87 3.96
CA LYS A 70 22.42 -11.99 2.69
C LYS A 70 21.79 -12.99 1.70
N LYS A 71 21.28 -12.48 0.59
CA LYS A 71 21.66 -13.07 -0.70
C LYS A 71 22.35 -11.99 -1.52
N SER A 72 23.61 -11.74 -1.16
CA SER A 72 24.57 -11.25 -2.14
C SER A 72 24.54 -12.26 -3.27
N SER A 73 24.06 -11.86 -4.43
CA SER A 73 24.12 -12.63 -5.67
C SER A 73 25.57 -12.79 -6.18
N LYS A 74 26.53 -13.04 -5.29
CA LYS A 74 27.80 -13.63 -5.69
C LYS A 74 27.51 -15.08 -6.00
N LYS A 75 27.31 -15.40 -7.28
CA LYS A 75 27.38 -16.78 -7.77
C LYS A 75 28.74 -17.33 -7.33
N GLN A 76 28.74 -18.15 -6.29
CA GLN A 76 29.91 -18.91 -5.88
C GLN A 76 30.10 -19.99 -6.95
N VAL A 77 30.95 -19.72 -7.94
CA VAL A 77 31.33 -20.71 -8.95
C VAL A 77 32.27 -21.69 -8.27
N TYR A 78 31.84 -22.93 -8.12
CA TYR A 78 32.69 -24.03 -7.66
C TYR A 78 33.50 -24.53 -8.86
N THR A 79 34.77 -24.12 -8.94
CA THR A 79 35.76 -24.80 -9.77
C THR A 79 36.13 -26.13 -9.08
N ALA A 80 36.32 -27.20 -9.86
CA ALA A 80 36.63 -28.56 -9.37
C ALA A 80 37.90 -28.64 -8.48
N ASP A 81 38.69 -27.57 -8.43
CA ASP A 81 39.95 -27.46 -7.71
C ASP A 81 39.79 -26.91 -6.27
N GLY A 82 38.56 -26.74 -5.78
CA GLY A 82 38.26 -26.42 -4.38
C GLY A 82 38.63 -25.01 -3.91
N ARG A 83 39.09 -24.12 -4.80
CA ARG A 83 39.37 -22.72 -4.45
C ARG A 83 38.17 -21.82 -4.70
N ILE A 84 37.74 -21.15 -3.63
CA ILE A 84 36.73 -20.07 -3.67
C ILE A 84 37.44 -18.78 -4.10
N THR A 85 37.21 -18.32 -5.33
CA THR A 85 37.64 -16.97 -5.75
C THR A 85 36.50 -15.99 -5.46
N SER A 86 36.82 -14.90 -4.76
CA SER A 86 35.87 -13.84 -4.37
C SER A 86 35.89 -12.66 -5.33
#